data_AF-A0A1B1TCK8-F1
#
_entry.id   AF-A0A1B1TCK8-F1
#
_cell.length_a   1.000
_cell.length_b   1.000
_cell.length_c   1.000
_cell.angle_alpha   90.00
_cell.angle_beta   90.00
_cell.angle_gamma   90.00
#
_symmetry.space_group_name_H-M   'P 1'
#
loop_
_entity.id
_entity.type
_entity.pdbx_description
1 polymer ?
#
loop_
_entity_poly.entity_id
_entity_poly.type
_entity_poly.pdbx_seq_one_letter_code
_entity_poly.pdbx_strand_id
1 'polypeptide(L)'
;MEGLIEAAKMRFSSVQRFAPTASRSSSSETYLVCRNKLPKIRKEAEGRTAYEHLKDHLKKLDIVVDYEEEKDNTDTIIGYRKYTGRKNN
;
A
#
# COMPACT_ATOMS: atom_id res chain seq x y z
N MET A 1 10.26 4.71 -5.60
CA MET A 1 9.10 3.93 -6.09
C MET A 1 9.33 2.42 -6.04
N GLU A 2 10.52 1.88 -6.32
CA GLU A 2 10.72 0.41 -6.39
C GLU A 2 10.38 -0.36 -5.11
N GLY A 3 10.79 0.12 -3.93
CA GLY A 3 10.47 -0.55 -2.66
C GLY A 3 8.98 -0.73 -2.40
N LEU A 4 8.15 0.23 -2.84
CA LEU A 4 6.70 0.14 -2.72
C LEU A 4 6.12 -0.95 -3.63
N ILE A 5 6.70 -1.11 -4.82
CA ILE A 5 6.27 -2.13 -5.79
C ILE A 5 6.64 -3.52 -5.32
N GLU A 6 7.83 -3.68 -4.78
CA GLU A 6 8.29 -4.93 -4.21
C GLU A 6 7.37 -5.35 -3.04
N ALA A 7 7.12 -4.43 -2.10
CA ALA A 7 6.18 -4.63 -0.99
C ALA A 7 4.77 -5.03 -1.49
N ALA A 8 4.29 -4.41 -2.56
CA ALA A 8 2.99 -4.73 -3.16
C ALA A 8 2.98 -6.11 -3.83
N LYS A 9 4.04 -6.51 -4.54
CA LYS A 9 4.12 -7.80 -5.24
C LYS A 9 3.99 -9.01 -4.30
N MET A 10 4.35 -8.84 -3.02
CA MET A 10 4.19 -9.88 -2.00
C MET A 10 2.75 -10.02 -1.50
N ARG A 11 1.86 -9.06 -1.81
CA ARG A 11 0.49 -8.96 -1.26
C ARG A 11 -0.60 -8.99 -2.31
N PHE A 12 -0.25 -8.80 -3.58
CA PHE A 12 -1.17 -8.77 -4.71
C PHE A 12 -0.70 -9.72 -5.81
N SER A 13 -1.64 -10.30 -6.56
CA SER A 13 -1.33 -11.19 -7.68
C SER A 13 -0.66 -10.46 -8.84
N SER A 14 -1.04 -9.19 -9.06
CA SER A 14 -0.58 -8.36 -10.16
C SER A 14 -0.36 -6.95 -9.65
N VAL A 15 0.78 -6.38 -10.01
CA VAL A 15 1.22 -5.03 -9.63
C VAL A 15 1.85 -4.41 -10.87
N GLN A 16 1.27 -3.30 -11.34
CA GLN A 16 1.73 -2.63 -12.56
C GLN A 16 1.80 -1.11 -12.35
N ARG A 17 2.82 -0.49 -12.96
CA ARG A 17 2.88 0.96 -13.09
C ARG A 17 1.98 1.43 -14.22
N PHE A 18 1.21 2.47 -13.97
CA PHE A 18 0.36 3.09 -14.95
C PHE A 18 0.60 4.59 -14.96
N ALA A 19 0.98 5.12 -16.12
CA ALA A 19 1.06 6.55 -16.37
C ALA A 19 -0.02 6.88 -17.40
N PRO A 20 -1.13 7.54 -17.00
CA PRO A 20 -2.19 7.87 -17.93
C PRO A 20 -1.72 8.87 -18.99
N THR A 21 -2.03 8.60 -20.26
CA THR A 21 -1.75 9.50 -21.38
C THR A 21 -2.47 10.85 -21.25
N ALA A 22 -3.56 10.91 -20.48
CA ALA A 22 -4.30 12.13 -20.16
C ALA A 22 -3.71 12.94 -18.98
N SER A 23 -2.56 12.51 -18.42
CA SER A 23 -1.85 13.34 -17.45
C SER A 23 -1.49 14.67 -18.11
N ARG A 24 -1.83 15.80 -17.47
CA ARG A 24 -1.48 17.13 -17.99
C ARG A 24 0.05 17.18 -18.11
N SER A 25 0.56 17.89 -19.11
CA SER A 25 2.02 17.98 -19.39
C SER A 25 2.86 18.49 -18.20
N SER A 26 2.24 19.05 -17.15
CA SER A 26 2.90 19.49 -15.92
C SER A 26 2.85 18.48 -14.76
N SER A 27 2.19 17.31 -14.90
CA SER A 27 2.09 16.29 -13.86
C SER A 27 2.77 14.98 -14.30
N SER A 28 3.90 14.65 -13.66
CA SER A 28 4.61 13.37 -13.84
C SER A 28 4.03 12.24 -12.99
N GLU A 29 2.72 12.27 -12.72
CA GLU A 29 2.06 11.32 -11.83
C GLU A 29 2.13 9.90 -12.38
N THR A 30 2.59 8.97 -11.54
CA THR A 30 2.64 7.55 -11.85
C THR A 30 1.85 6.81 -10.78
N TYR A 31 0.91 5.99 -11.23
CA TYR A 31 0.03 5.22 -10.38
C TYR A 31 0.53 3.78 -10.25
N LEU A 32 0.35 3.20 -9.08
CA LEU A 32 0.55 1.78 -8.85
C LEU A 32 -0.81 1.07 -8.84
N VAL A 33 -1.05 0.22 -9.84
CA VAL A 33 -2.28 -0.56 -9.95
C VAL A 33 -2.04 -1.96 -9.40
N CYS A 34 -2.68 -2.27 -8.28
CA CYS A 34 -2.58 -3.56 -7.61
C CYS A 34 -3.89 -4.34 -7.78
N ARG A 35 -3.83 -5.58 -8.30
CA ARG A 35 -5.00 -6.43 -8.55
C ARG A 35 -4.93 -7.76 -7.80
N ASN A 36 -6.11 -8.22 -7.38
CA ASN A 36 -6.37 -9.41 -6.56
C ASN A 36 -5.43 -9.49 -5.36
N LYS A 37 -5.86 -8.86 -4.26
CA LYS A 37 -5.18 -9.00 -2.96
C LYS A 37 -5.16 -10.47 -2.58
N LEU A 38 -3.98 -10.97 -2.25
CA LEU A 38 -3.82 -12.38 -1.89
C LEU A 38 -4.49 -12.65 -0.53
N PRO A 39 -5.17 -13.79 -0.36
CA PRO A 39 -5.77 -14.18 0.92
C PRO A 39 -4.70 -14.46 1.98
N LYS A 40 -3.52 -14.92 1.55
CA LYS A 40 -2.31 -15.05 2.35
C LYS A 40 -1.19 -14.30 1.65
N ILE A 41 -0.42 -13.54 2.42
CA ILE A 41 0.78 -12.89 1.92
C ILE A 41 1.81 -13.95 1.53
N ARG A 42 2.69 -13.62 0.57
CA ARG A 42 3.78 -14.53 0.18
C ARG A 42 4.72 -14.76 1.36
N LYS A 43 5.39 -15.92 1.37
CA LYS A 43 6.34 -16.32 2.42
C LYS A 43 7.41 -15.25 2.70
N GLU A 44 7.82 -14.53 1.66
CA GLU A 44 8.80 -13.43 1.74
C GLU A 44 8.36 -12.28 2.66
N ALA A 45 7.05 -12.07 2.80
CA ALA A 45 6.46 -11.02 3.63
C ALA A 45 5.76 -11.57 4.90
N GLU A 46 5.91 -12.85 5.19
CA GLU A 46 5.25 -13.47 6.34
C GLU A 46 5.74 -12.86 7.66
N GLY A 47 4.81 -12.51 8.54
CA GLY A 47 5.11 -11.87 9.83
C GLY A 47 5.56 -10.40 9.74
N ARG A 48 5.57 -9.79 8.56
CA ARG A 48 6.00 -8.39 8.37
C ARG A 48 4.91 -7.54 7.75
N THR A 49 4.92 -6.24 8.04
CA THR A 49 4.00 -5.25 7.46
C THR A 49 4.52 -4.69 6.15
N ALA A 50 3.66 -4.08 5.33
CA ALA A 50 4.11 -3.41 4.11
C ALA A 50 5.05 -2.23 4.43
N TYR A 51 4.81 -1.57 5.56
CA TYR A 51 5.60 -0.45 6.05
C TYR A 51 7.01 -0.87 6.44
N GLU A 52 7.17 -1.99 7.16
CA GLU A 52 8.49 -2.53 7.51
C GLU A 52 9.33 -2.82 6.27
N HIS A 53 8.75 -3.46 5.25
CA HIS A 53 9.44 -3.73 3.99
C HIS A 53 9.85 -2.43 3.26
N LEU A 54 8.97 -1.41 3.28
CA LEU A 54 9.29 -0.11 2.72
C LEU A 54 10.44 0.56 3.49
N LYS A 55 10.37 0.54 4.83
CA LYS A 55 11.38 1.12 5.71
C LYS A 55 12.75 0.47 5.50
N ASP A 56 12.80 -0.86 5.40
CA ASP A 56 14.03 -1.60 5.10
C ASP A 56 14.60 -1.22 3.72
N HIS A 57 13.73 -1.06 2.71
CA HIS A 57 14.16 -0.65 1.38
C HIS A 57 14.69 0.80 1.37
N LEU A 58 14.04 1.72 2.09
CA LEU A 58 14.50 3.10 2.22
C LEU A 58 15.82 3.19 2.99
N LYS A 59 15.98 2.42 4.07
CA LYS A 59 17.25 2.29 4.80
C LYS A 59 18.39 1.79 3.91
N LYS A 60 18.12 0.80 3.04
CA LYS A 60 19.12 0.31 2.07
C LYS A 60 19.55 1.38 1.07
N LEU A 61 18.68 2.36 0.80
CA LEU A 61 18.97 3.51 -0.06
C LEU A 61 19.62 4.68 0.71
N ASP A 62 20.01 4.46 1.97
CA ASP A 62 20.57 5.46 2.88
C ASP A 62 19.66 6.68 3.09
N ILE A 63 18.35 6.48 2.94
CA ILE A 63 17.35 7.50 3.25
C ILE A 63 17.06 7.38 4.75
N VAL A 64 17.40 8.42 5.51
CA VAL A 64 17.16 8.49 6.95
C VAL A 64 15.65 8.51 7.21
N VAL A 65 15.12 7.45 7.84
CA VAL A 65 13.72 7.33 8.26
C VAL A 65 13.68 7.15 9.77
N ASP A 66 14.13 8.18 10.48
CA ASP A 66 14.01 8.29 11.94
C ASP A 66 12.86 9.26 12.26
N TYR A 67 11.65 8.81 11.93
CA TYR A 67 10.45 9.38 12.53
C TYR A 67 10.07 8.46 13.67
N GLU A 68 10.29 8.91 14.90
CA GLU A 68 9.56 8.36 16.05
C GLU A 68 8.08 8.67 15.78
N GLU A 69 7.28 7.63 15.56
CA GLU A 69 5.83 7.81 15.51
C GLU A 69 5.40 8.36 16.88
N GLU A 70 5.09 9.66 16.95
CA GLU A 70 4.20 10.15 17.99
C GLU A 70 2.95 9.27 17.88
N LYS A 71 2.76 8.37 18.85
CA LYS A 71 1.57 7.53 18.95
C LYS A 71 0.38 8.46 19.12
N ASP A 72 -0.20 8.88 18.00
CA ASP A 72 -1.47 9.56 18.01
C ASP A 72 -2.46 8.58 18.64
N ASN A 73 -2.90 8.88 19.86
CA ASN A 73 -3.81 8.08 20.68
C ASN A 73 -5.23 8.15 20.13
N THR A 74 -5.40 8.07 18.80
CA THR A 74 -6.71 7.95 18.19
C THR A 74 -7.09 6.47 18.25
N ASP A 75 -7.92 6.12 19.22
CA ASP A 75 -8.56 4.80 19.30
C ASP A 75 -9.26 4.50 17.97
N THR A 76 -8.66 3.64 17.15
CA THR A 76 -9.26 3.21 15.89
C THR A 76 -10.38 2.23 16.24
N ILE A 77 -11.64 2.62 16.00
CA ILE A 77 -12.79 1.77 16.29
C ILE A 77 -12.73 0.51 15.40
N ILE A 78 -12.52 -0.65 16.03
CA ILE A 78 -12.53 -1.96 15.37
C ILE A 78 -13.97 -2.50 15.35
N GLY A 79 -14.50 -2.84 14.17
CA GLY A 79 -15.84 -3.42 14.04
C GLY A 79 -16.27 -3.71 12.59
N TYR A 80 -17.35 -4.47 12.43
CA TYR A 80 -17.93 -4.76 11.11
C TYR A 80 -18.94 -3.69 10.70
N ARG A 81 -18.83 -3.17 9.48
CA ARG A 81 -19.85 -2.31 8.88
C ARG A 81 -20.82 -3.15 8.07
N LYS A 82 -22.07 -3.28 8.52
CA LYS A 82 -23.13 -3.97 7.76
C LYS A 82 -23.60 -3.06 6.62
N TYR A 83 -23.39 -3.50 5.38
CA TYR A 83 -23.92 -2.81 4.20
C TYR A 83 -25.40 -3.18 3.99
N THR A 84 -26.30 -2.22 4.11
CA THR A 84 -27.71 -2.42 3.74
C THR A 84 -27.91 -1.87 2.33
N GLY A 85 -28.06 -2.77 1.35
CA GLY A 85 -28.40 -2.39 -0.02
C GLY A 85 -29.72 -1.61 -0.05
N ARG A 86 -29.78 -0.55 -0.86
CA ARG A 86 -30.95 0.29 -1.05
C ARG A 86 -32.09 -0.56 -1.63
N LYS A 87 -33.14 -0.83 -0.84
CA LYS A 87 -34.40 -1.38 -1.38
C LYS A 87 -35.04 -0.29 -2.24
N ASN A 88 -35.12 -0.54 -3.54
CA ASN A 88 -35.99 0.25 -4.42
C ASN A 88 -37.42 -0.18 -4.12
N ASN A 89 -38.26 0.80 -3.73
CA ASN A 89 -39.71 0.65 -3.64
C ASN A 89 -40.31 0.57 -5.05
#